data_AF-A0A5T1W139-F1
#
_entry.id   AF-A0A5T1W139-F1
#
_cell.length_a   1.000
_cell.length_b   1.000
_cell.length_c   1.000
_cell.angle_alpha   90.00
_cell.angle_beta   90.00
_cell.angle_gamma   90.00
#
_symmetry.space_group_name_H-M   'P 1'
#
loop_
_entity.id
_entity.type
_entity.pdbx_description
1 polymer ?
#
loop_
_entity_poly.entity_id
_entity_poly.type
_entity_poly.pdbx_seq_one_letter_code
_entity_poly.pdbx_strand_id
1 'polypeptide(L)'
;DEINKNADKTGVRATFTVETRGMAAVRAGATSDDFAINGVKIGKVDYKDGDANGALVAAINSVKDTTGVEASIDANGQLLLSSREGRGIKIEGNIGGGAFINTDMKENYGRLSLVKNDGKDILISGNSLSSAGFGSNNFISQASVSLRESKGQIDANIADAMGFGSVNKGVVLGYSSVSAYMSAEGSGFSAGSGYSVGSTKNYSAVLTANATTISAASQLSKVYNVSAGSGFSSGSNLSQFATMKTTAFGVKDETAGVTTLKGAMAVMDIAETAITNLDQIRADIGSVQNQVTSTINNITVTQVNVKAAESQIRDVDFAAESANYSKANILAQSGSYAMAQANSVQQNVLRLLQ
;
A
#
# COMPACT_ATOMS: atom_id res chain seq x y z
N ASP A 1 16.47 -2.89 -7.17
CA ASP A 1 16.91 -4.30 -7.02
C ASP A 1 17.24 -4.71 -5.60
N GLU A 2 18.18 -4.04 -4.91
CA GLU A 2 18.59 -4.42 -3.54
C GLU A 2 17.43 -4.51 -2.52
N ILE A 3 16.44 -3.60 -2.61
CA ILE A 3 15.25 -3.66 -1.74
C ILE A 3 14.46 -4.96 -2.00
N ASN A 4 14.20 -5.27 -3.27
CA ASN A 4 13.42 -6.46 -3.67
C ASN A 4 14.14 -7.77 -3.34
N LYS A 5 15.47 -7.78 -3.35
CA LYS A 5 16.29 -8.94 -2.96
C LYS A 5 16.05 -9.38 -1.51
N ASN A 6 15.58 -8.47 -0.65
CA ASN A 6 15.31 -8.72 0.76
C ASN A 6 13.81 -8.64 1.10
N ALA A 7 12.93 -8.64 0.09
CA ALA A 7 11.49 -8.46 0.28
C ALA A 7 10.84 -9.58 1.10
N ASP A 8 11.39 -10.80 1.04
CA ASP A 8 10.97 -11.96 1.84
C ASP A 8 11.11 -11.71 3.36
N LYS A 9 12.13 -10.94 3.75
CA LYS A 9 12.42 -10.62 5.15
C LYS A 9 11.72 -9.35 5.63
N THR A 10 11.63 -8.34 4.76
CA THR A 10 11.10 -7.02 5.13
C THR A 10 9.59 -6.92 4.90
N GLY A 11 9.02 -7.76 4.03
CA GLY A 11 7.67 -7.59 3.50
C GLY A 11 7.49 -6.36 2.61
N VAL A 12 8.60 -5.71 2.20
CA VAL A 12 8.58 -4.48 1.40
C VAL A 12 9.14 -4.75 0.02
N ARG A 13 8.32 -4.49 -1.01
CA ARG A 13 8.71 -4.49 -2.41
C ARG A 13 8.87 -3.06 -2.90
N ALA A 14 9.72 -2.86 -3.89
CA ALA A 14 10.04 -1.56 -4.45
C ALA A 14 9.96 -1.58 -5.98
N THR A 15 9.49 -0.47 -6.54
CA THR A 15 9.53 -0.16 -7.97
C THR A 15 10.00 1.27 -8.17
N PHE A 16 10.38 1.64 -9.39
CA PHE A 16 10.77 3.00 -9.71
C PHE A 16 10.01 3.52 -10.92
N THR A 17 9.99 4.83 -11.08
CA THR A 17 9.54 5.50 -12.30
C THR A 17 10.43 6.72 -12.51
N VAL A 18 11.17 6.73 -13.61
CA VAL A 18 12.08 7.84 -13.97
C VAL A 18 11.58 8.48 -15.25
N GLU A 19 10.85 9.59 -15.06
CA GLU A 19 10.24 10.36 -16.14
C GLU A 19 10.41 11.85 -15.89
N THR A 20 10.83 12.58 -16.93
CA THR A 20 10.81 14.04 -16.99
C THR A 20 9.79 14.45 -18.05
N ARG A 21 8.70 15.10 -17.63
CA ARG A 21 7.63 15.57 -18.52
C ARG A 21 7.63 17.10 -18.58
N GLY A 22 7.71 17.68 -19.77
CA GLY A 22 7.61 19.13 -19.95
C GLY A 22 6.31 19.72 -19.44
N MET A 23 6.36 20.95 -18.94
CA MET A 23 5.20 21.58 -18.30
C MET A 23 4.07 21.90 -19.28
N ALA A 24 4.34 21.93 -20.59
CA ALA A 24 3.33 22.22 -21.59
C ALA A 24 3.69 21.57 -22.93
N ALA A 25 2.74 21.61 -23.87
CA ALA A 25 2.95 21.08 -25.21
C ALA A 25 4.15 21.75 -25.89
N VAL A 26 4.97 20.94 -26.59
CA VAL A 26 6.18 21.40 -27.27
C VAL A 26 5.83 22.52 -28.25
N ARG A 27 6.64 23.57 -28.24
CA ARG A 27 6.55 24.69 -29.19
C ARG A 27 7.84 24.83 -29.98
N ALA A 28 7.76 25.48 -31.13
CA ALA A 28 8.90 25.68 -31.99
C ALA A 28 10.06 26.34 -31.26
N GLY A 29 11.25 25.80 -31.47
CA GLY A 29 12.46 26.25 -30.81
C GLY A 29 13.69 25.51 -31.29
N ALA A 30 14.80 25.74 -30.62
CA ALA A 30 16.07 25.13 -30.94
C ALA A 30 16.81 24.75 -29.67
N THR A 31 17.49 23.60 -29.70
CA THR A 31 18.50 23.27 -28.70
C THR A 31 19.79 24.06 -28.98
N SER A 32 20.66 24.11 -27.97
CA SER A 32 22.00 24.69 -28.06
C SER A 32 23.02 23.73 -28.69
N ASP A 33 24.14 24.26 -29.17
CA ASP A 33 25.22 23.46 -29.77
C ASP A 33 25.87 22.49 -28.78
N ASP A 34 25.79 22.75 -27.48
CA ASP A 34 26.30 21.94 -26.37
C ASP A 34 25.21 21.08 -25.70
N PHE A 35 24.00 21.01 -26.27
CA PHE A 35 22.93 20.16 -25.76
C PHE A 35 23.37 18.70 -25.64
N ALA A 36 23.26 18.16 -24.43
CA ALA A 36 23.65 16.80 -24.10
C ALA A 36 22.67 16.18 -23.10
N ILE A 37 22.55 14.86 -23.13
CA ILE A 37 21.79 14.08 -22.14
C ILE A 37 22.69 12.99 -21.60
N ASN A 38 22.76 12.87 -20.28
CA ASN A 38 23.59 11.91 -19.56
C ASN A 38 25.06 11.92 -20.04
N GLY A 39 25.61 13.11 -20.30
CA GLY A 39 26.97 13.31 -20.80
C GLY A 39 27.18 13.03 -22.29
N VAL A 40 26.15 12.58 -23.02
CA VAL A 40 26.23 12.34 -24.47
C VAL A 40 25.74 13.58 -25.22
N LYS A 41 26.63 14.18 -26.01
CA LYS A 41 26.32 15.35 -26.83
C LYS A 41 25.40 14.99 -28.00
N ILE A 42 24.27 15.69 -28.10
CA ILE A 42 23.30 15.60 -29.20
C ILE A 42 23.47 16.80 -30.14
N GLY A 43 23.72 17.99 -29.57
CA GLY A 43 23.94 19.23 -30.32
C GLY A 43 22.65 19.95 -30.73
N LYS A 44 22.79 20.91 -31.64
CA LYS A 44 21.71 21.79 -32.06
C LYS A 44 20.68 21.07 -32.94
N VAL A 45 19.42 21.21 -32.56
CA VAL A 45 18.25 20.63 -33.22
C VAL A 45 17.15 21.67 -33.24
N ASP A 46 16.68 22.02 -34.45
CA ASP A 46 15.53 22.90 -34.63
C ASP A 46 14.24 22.06 -34.69
N TYR A 47 13.31 22.35 -33.78
CA TYR A 47 12.03 21.64 -33.67
C TYR A 47 10.85 22.59 -33.86
N LYS A 48 9.75 22.06 -34.39
CA LYS A 48 8.51 22.81 -34.67
C LYS A 48 7.50 22.64 -33.53
N ASP A 49 6.40 23.38 -33.60
CA ASP A 49 5.27 23.19 -32.69
C ASP A 49 4.83 21.71 -32.69
N GLY A 50 4.63 21.16 -31.49
CA GLY A 50 4.32 19.75 -31.27
C GLY A 50 5.40 18.77 -31.72
N ASP A 51 6.64 19.22 -31.95
CA ASP A 51 7.68 18.46 -32.65
C ASP A 51 7.15 17.83 -33.97
N ALA A 52 6.37 18.60 -34.75
CA ALA A 52 5.73 18.10 -35.97
C ALA A 52 6.72 17.60 -37.04
N ASN A 53 7.99 18.01 -36.97
CA ASN A 53 9.08 17.49 -37.80
C ASN A 53 9.75 16.22 -37.21
N GLY A 54 9.40 15.83 -35.99
CA GLY A 54 9.95 14.70 -35.25
C GLY A 54 11.44 14.84 -34.92
N ALA A 55 12.01 16.04 -35.08
CA ALA A 55 13.45 16.24 -35.06
C ALA A 55 14.00 16.13 -33.64
N LEU A 56 13.30 16.70 -32.66
CA LEU A 56 13.74 16.66 -31.27
C LEU A 56 13.70 15.23 -30.72
N VAL A 57 12.57 14.54 -30.90
CA VAL A 57 12.41 13.15 -30.47
C VAL A 57 13.41 12.23 -31.18
N ALA A 58 13.59 12.37 -32.51
CA ALA A 58 14.53 11.55 -33.25
C ALA A 58 15.99 11.77 -32.81
N ALA A 59 16.41 13.02 -32.58
CA ALA A 59 17.77 13.33 -32.17
C ALA A 59 18.10 12.83 -30.75
N ILE A 60 17.14 12.85 -29.82
CA ILE A 60 17.32 12.25 -28.50
C ILE A 60 17.36 10.72 -28.63
N ASN A 61 16.44 10.14 -29.41
CA ASN A 61 16.33 8.69 -29.56
C ASN A 61 17.47 8.06 -30.36
N SER A 62 18.21 8.82 -31.17
CA SER A 62 19.39 8.29 -31.88
C SER A 62 20.53 7.89 -30.95
N VAL A 63 20.52 8.36 -29.70
CA VAL A 63 21.52 8.03 -28.68
C VAL A 63 20.92 7.28 -27.48
N LYS A 64 19.67 6.81 -27.55
CA LYS A 64 18.94 6.21 -26.42
C LYS A 64 19.63 5.01 -25.79
N ASP A 65 20.30 4.19 -26.59
CA ASP A 65 20.98 2.98 -26.09
C ASP A 65 22.24 3.34 -25.28
N THR A 66 22.81 4.52 -25.54
CA THR A 66 23.95 5.05 -24.77
C THR A 66 23.47 5.82 -23.55
N THR A 67 22.51 6.74 -23.73
CA THR A 67 22.02 7.60 -22.64
C THR A 67 21.10 6.86 -21.65
N GLY A 68 20.38 5.83 -22.12
CA GLY A 68 19.30 5.16 -21.39
C GLY A 68 17.98 5.91 -21.40
N VAL A 69 17.88 7.01 -22.14
CA VAL A 69 16.73 7.92 -22.14
C VAL A 69 16.01 7.82 -23.48
N GLU A 70 14.71 7.60 -23.41
CA GLU A 70 13.81 7.57 -24.56
C GLU A 70 12.90 8.80 -24.53
N ALA A 71 12.84 9.52 -25.65
CA ALA A 71 11.97 10.66 -25.85
C ALA A 71 10.69 10.24 -26.56
N SER A 72 9.58 10.87 -26.16
CA SER A 72 8.28 10.76 -26.82
C SER A 72 7.48 12.05 -26.64
N ILE A 73 6.46 12.25 -27.47
CA ILE A 73 5.44 13.29 -27.26
C ILE A 73 4.21 12.59 -26.69
N ASP A 74 3.74 13.06 -25.54
CA ASP A 74 2.56 12.48 -24.88
C ASP A 74 1.23 12.91 -25.54
N ALA A 75 0.11 12.39 -25.05
CA ALA A 75 -1.21 12.71 -25.56
C ALA A 75 -1.60 14.20 -25.41
N ASN A 76 -0.94 14.93 -24.52
CA ASN A 76 -1.13 16.37 -24.30
C ASN A 76 -0.15 17.22 -25.14
N GLY A 77 0.70 16.58 -25.95
CA GLY A 77 1.71 17.24 -26.76
C GLY A 77 3.00 17.60 -26.01
N GLN A 78 3.15 17.17 -24.75
CA GLN A 78 4.31 17.47 -23.91
C GLN A 78 5.47 16.54 -24.25
N LEU A 79 6.71 17.04 -24.15
CA LEU A 79 7.90 16.21 -24.26
C LEU A 79 8.00 15.31 -23.01
N LEU A 80 8.02 14.01 -23.20
CA LEU A 80 8.25 13.01 -22.16
C LEU A 80 9.58 12.31 -22.42
N LEU A 81 10.49 12.45 -21.46
CA LEU A 81 11.74 11.70 -21.40
C LEU A 81 11.60 10.61 -20.34
N SER A 82 11.75 9.35 -20.72
CA SER A 82 11.64 8.21 -19.81
C SER A 82 12.94 7.40 -19.80
N SER A 83 13.25 6.79 -18.66
CA SER A 83 14.40 5.91 -18.51
C SER A 83 13.95 4.52 -18.07
N ARG A 84 14.09 3.54 -18.97
CA ARG A 84 13.59 2.18 -18.77
C ARG A 84 14.36 1.41 -17.70
N GLU A 85 15.66 1.69 -17.57
CA GLU A 85 16.56 1.03 -16.63
C GLU A 85 16.65 1.76 -15.28
N GLY A 86 15.90 2.85 -15.11
CA GLY A 86 15.93 3.64 -13.87
C GLY A 86 17.18 4.50 -13.72
N ARG A 87 17.95 4.71 -14.79
CA ARG A 87 19.03 5.69 -14.83
C ARG A 87 18.46 7.11 -14.74
N GLY A 88 19.08 7.98 -13.95
CA GLY A 88 18.70 9.39 -13.91
C GLY A 88 18.77 10.05 -15.29
N ILE A 89 17.96 11.08 -15.48
CA ILE A 89 17.92 11.92 -16.67
C ILE A 89 18.57 13.24 -16.30
N LYS A 90 19.78 13.46 -16.81
CA LYS A 90 20.51 14.72 -16.67
C LYS A 90 20.65 15.39 -18.02
N ILE A 91 20.06 16.57 -18.17
CA ILE A 91 20.08 17.39 -19.37
C ILE A 91 21.09 18.51 -19.16
N GLU A 92 22.08 18.56 -20.04
CA GLU A 92 23.13 19.56 -20.07
C GLU A 92 22.98 20.44 -21.31
N GLY A 93 23.46 21.68 -21.22
CA GLY A 93 23.16 22.71 -22.21
C GLY A 93 21.70 23.19 -22.15
N ASN A 94 21.29 23.93 -23.17
CA ASN A 94 19.93 24.44 -23.35
C ASN A 94 19.13 23.54 -24.32
N ILE A 95 18.04 22.93 -23.83
CA ILE A 95 17.08 22.17 -24.64
C ILE A 95 16.06 23.09 -25.37
N GLY A 96 16.09 24.39 -25.08
CA GLY A 96 15.23 25.43 -25.63
C GLY A 96 13.95 25.62 -24.83
N GLY A 97 13.51 26.88 -24.71
CA GLY A 97 12.29 27.25 -23.95
C GLY A 97 11.01 26.63 -24.52
N GLY A 98 11.03 26.21 -25.80
CA GLY A 98 9.93 25.52 -26.47
C GLY A 98 9.64 24.12 -25.94
N ALA A 99 10.62 23.45 -25.32
CA ALA A 99 10.43 22.11 -24.73
C ALA A 99 9.77 22.15 -23.34
N PHE A 100 9.66 23.33 -22.71
CA PHE A 100 9.08 23.53 -21.37
C PHE A 100 9.67 22.63 -20.27
N ILE A 101 10.94 22.28 -20.39
CA ILE A 101 11.74 21.68 -19.31
C ILE A 101 12.41 22.83 -18.54
N ASN A 102 12.00 23.04 -17.28
CA ASN A 102 12.62 24.08 -16.45
C ASN A 102 14.00 23.62 -15.93
N THR A 103 14.74 24.51 -15.28
CA THR A 103 16.06 24.22 -14.73
C THR A 103 16.02 23.13 -13.65
N ASP A 104 15.00 23.14 -12.79
CA ASP A 104 14.83 22.16 -11.71
C ASP A 104 14.53 20.74 -12.23
N MET A 105 14.05 20.61 -13.46
CA MET A 105 13.72 19.35 -14.12
C MET A 105 14.88 18.77 -14.95
N LYS A 106 15.96 19.54 -15.13
CA LYS A 106 17.11 19.09 -15.93
C LYS A 106 17.89 17.96 -15.27
N GLU A 107 17.80 17.80 -13.95
CA GLU A 107 18.45 16.71 -13.23
C GLU A 107 17.40 15.96 -12.41
N ASN A 108 17.00 14.79 -12.91
CA ASN A 108 15.91 14.00 -12.35
C ASN A 108 16.30 12.53 -12.22
N TYR A 109 16.28 11.99 -11.01
CA TYR A 109 16.56 10.58 -10.73
C TYR A 109 15.28 9.74 -10.55
N GLY A 110 14.11 10.34 -10.81
CA GLY A 110 12.81 9.73 -10.71
C GLY A 110 12.32 9.54 -9.28
N ARG A 111 11.32 8.66 -9.15
CA ARG A 111 10.69 8.31 -7.88
C ARG A 111 10.88 6.83 -7.58
N LEU A 112 11.07 6.55 -6.30
CA LEU A 112 11.00 5.21 -5.72
C LEU A 112 9.61 5.02 -5.08
N SER A 113 8.96 3.91 -5.39
CA SER A 113 7.65 3.52 -4.85
C SER A 113 7.82 2.24 -4.05
N LEU A 114 7.33 2.24 -2.81
CA LEU A 114 7.43 1.12 -1.88
C LEU A 114 6.03 0.58 -1.57
N VAL A 115 5.91 -0.74 -1.58
CA VAL A 115 4.64 -1.45 -1.33
C VAL A 115 4.86 -2.45 -0.22
N LYS A 116 3.97 -2.44 0.77
CA LYS A 116 3.95 -3.38 1.89
C LYS A 116 2.57 -4.00 2.01
N ASN A 117 2.52 -5.28 2.38
CA ASN A 117 1.32 -6.12 2.37
C ASN A 117 0.67 -6.31 3.75
N ASP A 118 1.01 -5.51 4.76
CA ASP A 118 0.42 -5.62 6.11
C ASP A 118 -0.40 -4.39 6.55
N GLY A 119 -0.49 -3.37 5.68
CA GLY A 119 -1.23 -2.13 5.92
C GLY A 119 -0.62 -1.20 6.98
N LYS A 120 0.53 -1.56 7.58
CA LYS A 120 1.27 -0.69 8.50
C LYS A 120 2.20 0.24 7.72
N ASP A 121 2.57 1.34 8.36
CA ASP A 121 3.52 2.28 7.78
C ASP A 121 4.90 1.63 7.51
N ILE A 122 5.59 2.13 6.49
CA ILE A 122 6.96 1.76 6.16
C ILE A 122 7.88 2.78 6.82
N LEU A 123 8.37 2.44 8.01
CA LEU A 123 9.28 3.31 8.74
C LEU A 123 10.69 3.26 8.13
N ILE A 124 10.99 4.22 7.27
CA ILE A 124 12.31 4.36 6.63
C ILE A 124 13.18 5.28 7.48
N SER A 125 14.37 4.80 7.81
CA SER A 125 15.44 5.62 8.39
C SER A 125 16.78 5.16 7.81
N GLY A 126 17.72 6.09 7.68
CA GLY A 126 19.01 5.80 7.09
C GLY A 126 19.77 7.08 6.73
N ASN A 127 20.90 6.89 6.07
CA ASN A 127 21.77 7.99 5.68
C ASN A 127 21.40 8.46 4.27
N SER A 128 21.49 9.77 4.02
CA SER A 128 21.32 10.37 2.69
C SER A 128 19.99 10.07 2.00
N LEU A 129 18.88 9.91 2.75
CA LEU A 129 17.56 9.59 2.19
C LEU A 129 17.03 10.61 1.16
N SER A 130 17.54 11.84 1.19
CA SER A 130 17.19 12.86 0.21
C SER A 130 17.55 12.47 -1.23
N SER A 131 18.57 11.63 -1.46
CA SER A 131 18.92 11.16 -2.81
C SER A 131 17.89 10.20 -3.39
N ALA A 132 17.13 9.50 -2.54
CA ALA A 132 16.05 8.60 -2.93
C ALA A 132 14.67 9.28 -2.86
N GLY A 133 14.61 10.59 -2.57
CA GLY A 133 13.36 11.33 -2.42
C GLY A 133 12.62 11.10 -1.09
N PHE A 134 13.26 10.46 -0.10
CA PHE A 134 12.68 10.20 1.23
C PHE A 134 13.33 11.05 2.34
N GLY A 135 13.99 12.15 1.98
CA GLY A 135 14.60 13.07 2.94
C GLY A 135 13.54 13.89 3.68
N SER A 136 13.92 14.49 4.83
CA SER A 136 13.02 15.29 5.67
C SER A 136 12.41 16.53 5.01
N ASN A 137 12.98 16.95 3.86
CA ASN A 137 12.53 18.11 3.09
C ASN A 137 11.77 17.70 1.82
N ASN A 138 11.56 16.41 1.59
CA ASN A 138 10.80 15.89 0.46
C ASN A 138 9.35 15.63 0.91
N PHE A 139 8.39 15.98 0.06
CA PHE A 139 7.01 15.54 0.26
C PHE A 139 6.86 14.12 -0.26
N ILE A 140 6.26 13.25 0.56
CA ILE A 140 6.09 11.83 0.29
C ILE A 140 4.61 11.50 0.42
N SER A 141 4.05 10.81 -0.57
CA SER A 141 2.67 10.32 -0.53
C SER A 141 2.64 8.88 -0.03
N GLN A 142 1.82 8.62 0.98
CA GLN A 142 1.60 7.30 1.56
C GLN A 142 0.12 7.06 1.82
N ALA A 143 -0.35 5.83 1.55
CA ALA A 143 -1.73 5.42 1.78
C ALA A 143 -1.79 3.90 1.97
N SER A 144 -2.76 3.43 2.76
CA SER A 144 -3.18 2.04 2.80
C SER A 144 -4.55 1.91 2.15
N VAL A 145 -4.75 0.88 1.32
CA VAL A 145 -5.95 0.71 0.51
C VAL A 145 -6.51 -0.68 0.73
N SER A 146 -7.79 -0.77 1.08
CA SER A 146 -8.48 -2.04 1.23
C SER A 146 -8.89 -2.63 -0.12
N LEU A 147 -9.11 -3.95 -0.15
CA LEU A 147 -9.66 -4.64 -1.33
C LEU A 147 -10.99 -4.04 -1.78
N ARG A 148 -11.80 -3.51 -0.86
CA ARG A 148 -13.07 -2.85 -1.19
C ARG A 148 -12.86 -1.53 -1.91
N GLU A 149 -11.95 -0.70 -1.41
CA GLU A 149 -11.64 0.62 -1.99
C GLU A 149 -11.02 0.48 -3.38
N SER A 150 -10.26 -0.59 -3.62
CA SER A 150 -9.68 -0.90 -4.94
C SER A 150 -10.72 -1.07 -6.06
N LYS A 151 -12.00 -1.29 -5.73
CA LYS A 151 -13.09 -1.38 -6.72
C LYS A 151 -13.66 -0.03 -7.13
N GLY A 152 -13.47 1.00 -6.32
CA GLY A 152 -13.99 2.34 -6.53
C GLY A 152 -13.10 3.17 -7.45
N GLN A 153 -13.53 4.41 -7.71
CA GLN A 153 -12.67 5.44 -8.29
C GLN A 153 -11.49 5.71 -7.36
N ILE A 154 -10.29 5.87 -7.91
CA ILE A 154 -9.07 6.04 -7.11
C ILE A 154 -8.84 7.53 -6.90
N ASP A 155 -8.86 7.99 -5.64
CA ASP A 155 -8.56 9.37 -5.26
C ASP A 155 -7.17 9.79 -5.76
N ALA A 156 -7.05 11.04 -6.22
CA ALA A 156 -5.82 11.63 -6.71
C ALA A 156 -4.57 11.42 -5.83
N ASN A 157 -4.70 11.55 -4.50
CA ASN A 157 -3.57 11.37 -3.57
C ASN A 157 -3.23 9.89 -3.39
N ILE A 158 -4.24 9.02 -3.40
CA ILE A 158 -4.05 7.58 -3.38
C ILE A 158 -3.37 7.12 -4.69
N ALA A 159 -3.80 7.65 -5.84
CA ALA A 159 -3.18 7.38 -7.12
C ALA A 159 -1.70 7.80 -7.15
N ASP A 160 -1.35 8.94 -6.53
CA ASP A 160 0.05 9.33 -6.42
C ASP A 160 0.86 8.36 -5.53
N ALA A 161 0.31 7.94 -4.38
CA ALA A 161 0.92 6.94 -3.51
C ALA A 161 1.06 5.56 -4.22
N MET A 162 0.13 5.20 -5.10
CA MET A 162 0.21 3.99 -5.95
C MET A 162 1.21 4.12 -7.11
N GLY A 163 1.81 5.30 -7.31
CA GLY A 163 2.85 5.50 -8.31
C GLY A 163 2.34 5.86 -9.71
N PHE A 164 1.12 6.41 -9.84
CA PHE A 164 0.59 6.90 -11.12
C PHE A 164 1.35 8.12 -11.64
N GLY A 165 1.88 8.96 -10.75
CA GLY A 165 2.62 10.18 -11.15
C GLY A 165 1.67 11.22 -11.73
N SER A 166 0.62 11.54 -10.97
CA SER A 166 -0.60 12.21 -11.44
C SER A 166 -0.47 13.74 -11.58
N VAL A 167 0.74 14.29 -11.38
CA VAL A 167 0.99 15.72 -11.39
C VAL A 167 1.02 16.24 -12.83
N ASN A 168 0.01 17.04 -13.20
CA ASN A 168 -0.09 17.64 -14.54
C ASN A 168 0.52 19.04 -14.62
N LYS A 169 0.78 19.70 -13.48
CA LYS A 169 1.37 21.04 -13.43
C LYS A 169 2.77 21.02 -12.81
N GLY A 170 3.70 21.73 -13.45
CA GLY A 170 5.05 21.92 -12.91
C GLY A 170 5.06 22.79 -11.65
N VAL A 171 6.12 22.64 -10.86
CA VAL A 171 6.42 23.55 -9.75
C VAL A 171 7.69 24.31 -10.11
N VAL A 172 7.65 25.62 -9.89
CA VAL A 172 8.83 26.48 -10.05
C VAL A 172 9.19 27.03 -8.67
N LEU A 173 10.40 26.71 -8.20
CA LEU A 173 10.86 27.05 -6.86
C LEU A 173 11.69 28.34 -6.86
N GLY A 174 11.58 29.14 -5.80
CA GLY A 174 12.41 30.34 -5.59
C GLY A 174 11.90 31.61 -6.27
N TYR A 175 10.76 31.56 -6.97
CA TYR A 175 10.23 32.72 -7.69
C TYR A 175 8.82 33.10 -7.22
N SER A 176 8.56 34.41 -7.14
CA SER A 176 7.26 34.97 -6.70
C SER A 176 6.18 34.93 -7.78
N SER A 177 6.58 34.84 -9.05
CA SER A 177 5.68 34.75 -10.20
C SER A 177 6.37 34.07 -11.39
N VAL A 178 5.57 33.62 -12.36
CA VAL A 178 6.06 33.11 -13.65
C VAL A 178 6.88 34.16 -14.38
N SER A 179 6.49 35.43 -14.33
CA SER A 179 7.24 36.52 -14.96
C SER A 179 8.62 36.71 -14.32
N ALA A 180 8.73 36.58 -12.99
CA ALA A 180 10.02 36.66 -12.29
C ALA A 180 10.92 35.48 -12.66
N TYR A 181 10.36 34.27 -12.74
CA TYR A 181 11.09 33.08 -13.22
C TYR A 181 11.59 33.26 -14.65
N MET A 182 10.72 33.68 -15.57
CA MET A 182 11.09 33.83 -16.98
C MET A 182 12.17 34.90 -17.20
N SER A 183 12.15 35.97 -16.41
CA SER A 183 13.18 37.02 -16.49
C SER A 183 14.52 36.61 -15.85
N ALA A 184 14.56 35.51 -15.11
CA ALA A 184 15.78 35.07 -14.43
C ALA A 184 16.82 34.55 -15.42
N GLU A 185 18.09 34.76 -15.09
CA GLU A 185 19.21 34.20 -15.83
C GLU A 185 19.17 32.66 -15.77
N GLY A 186 19.51 32.01 -16.89
CA GLY A 186 19.50 30.55 -16.99
C GLY A 186 18.10 29.91 -17.14
N SER A 187 17.01 30.67 -17.04
CA SER A 187 15.63 30.14 -17.22
C SER A 187 15.33 29.66 -18.65
N GLY A 188 16.08 30.16 -19.64
CA GLY A 188 15.80 29.96 -21.06
C GLY A 188 14.72 30.88 -21.64
N PHE A 189 14.14 31.77 -20.81
CA PHE A 189 13.10 32.74 -21.21
C PHE A 189 13.53 34.20 -21.02
N SER A 190 14.82 34.47 -20.76
CA SER A 190 15.32 35.82 -20.53
C SER A 190 15.13 36.74 -21.75
N ALA A 191 15.26 38.05 -21.56
CA ALA A 191 15.22 39.02 -22.65
C ALA A 191 16.24 38.65 -23.75
N GLY A 192 15.80 38.64 -25.01
CA GLY A 192 16.63 38.23 -26.16
C GLY A 192 16.60 36.74 -26.50
N SER A 193 16.03 35.88 -25.66
CA SER A 193 15.88 34.44 -25.93
C SER A 193 14.88 34.09 -27.04
N GLY A 194 14.01 35.03 -27.42
CA GLY A 194 12.86 34.78 -28.29
C GLY A 194 11.63 34.19 -27.57
N TYR A 195 11.78 33.79 -26.31
CA TYR A 195 10.73 33.18 -25.47
C TYR A 195 10.29 34.07 -24.29
N SER A 196 10.74 35.33 -24.27
CA SER A 196 10.54 36.21 -23.12
C SER A 196 9.09 36.61 -22.87
N VAL A 197 8.83 37.11 -21.66
CA VAL A 197 7.56 37.74 -21.31
C VAL A 197 7.27 38.87 -22.32
N GLY A 198 6.03 38.93 -22.81
CA GLY A 198 5.62 39.93 -23.81
C GLY A 198 6.07 39.63 -25.24
N SER A 199 6.72 38.49 -25.50
CA SER A 199 6.93 38.01 -26.87
C SER A 199 5.60 37.70 -27.56
N THR A 200 5.55 37.81 -28.89
CA THR A 200 4.38 37.44 -29.72
C THR A 200 3.97 35.97 -29.58
N LYS A 201 4.82 35.16 -28.95
CA LYS A 201 4.62 33.72 -28.75
C LYS A 201 3.84 33.38 -27.47
N ASN A 202 3.59 34.32 -26.55
CA ASN A 202 2.73 34.10 -25.36
C ASN A 202 3.16 32.93 -24.43
N TYR A 203 4.46 32.66 -24.28
CA TYR A 203 4.95 31.59 -23.37
C TYR A 203 4.56 31.82 -21.91
N SER A 204 4.54 33.07 -21.44
CA SER A 204 4.16 33.42 -20.07
C SER A 204 2.74 32.97 -19.70
N ALA A 205 1.79 33.07 -20.64
CA ALA A 205 0.43 32.60 -20.43
C ALA A 205 0.36 31.08 -20.29
N VAL A 206 1.14 30.35 -21.11
CA VAL A 206 1.21 28.88 -21.06
C VAL A 206 1.83 28.40 -19.74
N LEU A 207 2.94 29.00 -19.31
CA LEU A 207 3.55 28.67 -18.02
C LEU A 207 2.62 29.01 -16.85
N THR A 208 1.89 30.13 -16.91
CA THR A 208 0.93 30.49 -15.84
C THR A 208 -0.22 29.50 -15.71
N ALA A 209 -0.68 28.91 -16.82
CA ALA A 209 -1.71 27.88 -16.78
C ALA A 209 -1.20 26.55 -16.22
N ASN A 210 0.06 26.20 -16.51
CA ASN A 210 0.60 24.86 -16.29
C ASN A 210 1.69 24.76 -15.21
N ALA A 211 2.05 25.86 -14.54
CA ALA A 211 3.03 25.85 -13.47
C ALA A 211 2.58 26.69 -12.27
N THR A 212 2.93 26.21 -11.08
CA THR A 212 2.71 26.93 -9.82
C THR A 212 4.04 27.40 -9.26
N THR A 213 4.15 28.68 -8.93
CA THR A 213 5.38 29.27 -8.38
C THR A 213 5.37 29.34 -6.85
N ILE A 214 6.45 28.91 -6.21
CA ILE A 214 6.64 28.92 -4.76
C ILE A 214 7.92 29.67 -4.44
N SER A 215 7.83 30.87 -3.86
CA SER A 215 9.01 31.69 -3.55
C SER A 215 9.63 31.38 -2.19
N ALA A 216 8.86 30.81 -1.26
CA ALA A 216 9.30 30.52 0.10
C ALA A 216 8.49 29.35 0.68
N ALA A 217 9.06 28.66 1.68
CA ALA A 217 8.41 27.54 2.37
C ALA A 217 7.05 27.91 3.00
N SER A 218 6.86 29.17 3.41
CA SER A 218 5.56 29.66 3.91
C SER A 218 4.43 29.58 2.88
N GLN A 219 4.76 29.50 1.59
CA GLN A 219 3.79 29.38 0.50
C GLN A 219 3.46 27.92 0.12
N LEU A 220 4.02 26.93 0.82
CA LEU A 220 3.72 25.51 0.57
C LEU A 220 2.22 25.20 0.70
N SER A 221 1.50 25.96 1.51
CA SER A 221 0.04 25.87 1.66
C SER A 221 -0.75 26.16 0.37
N LYS A 222 -0.13 26.77 -0.65
CA LYS A 222 -0.74 26.91 -1.99
C LYS A 222 -0.89 25.56 -2.71
N VAL A 223 -0.04 24.61 -2.37
CA VAL A 223 0.20 23.39 -3.16
C VAL A 223 -0.05 22.12 -2.35
N TYR A 224 0.19 22.16 -1.04
CA TYR A 224 -0.06 21.08 -0.09
C TYR A 224 -1.01 21.51 1.04
N ASN A 225 -1.69 20.53 1.64
CA ASN A 225 -2.59 20.73 2.78
C ASN A 225 -1.82 20.80 4.11
N VAL A 226 -1.10 21.91 4.31
CA VAL A 226 -0.27 22.16 5.51
C VAL A 226 -0.83 23.26 6.42
N SER A 227 -2.12 23.60 6.29
CA SER A 227 -2.77 24.62 7.11
C SER A 227 -2.92 24.17 8.56
N ALA A 228 -3.08 25.13 9.48
CA ALA A 228 -3.44 24.83 10.87
C ALA A 228 -4.72 23.97 10.91
N GLY A 229 -4.73 22.92 11.74
CA GLY A 229 -5.84 21.98 11.87
C GLY A 229 -5.86 20.82 10.85
N SER A 230 -4.96 20.79 9.87
CA SER A 230 -4.88 19.69 8.87
C SER A 230 -4.29 18.38 9.40
N GLY A 231 -3.64 18.39 10.57
CA GLY A 231 -2.80 17.29 11.04
C GLY A 231 -1.40 17.27 10.41
N PHE A 232 -1.17 18.01 9.32
CA PHE A 232 0.11 18.12 8.60
C PHE A 232 0.70 19.53 8.65
N SER A 233 0.32 20.35 9.64
CA SER A 233 0.84 21.71 9.77
C SER A 233 2.36 21.71 9.94
N SER A 234 3.02 22.81 9.55
CA SER A 234 4.46 22.96 9.79
C SER A 234 4.79 22.73 11.28
N GLY A 235 5.81 21.93 11.57
CA GLY A 235 6.19 21.53 12.92
C GLY A 235 5.40 20.37 13.54
N SER A 236 4.45 19.77 12.81
CA SER A 236 3.68 18.60 13.28
C SER A 236 4.42 17.26 13.26
N ASN A 237 5.68 17.23 12.81
CA ASN A 237 6.45 16.02 12.44
C ASN A 237 5.85 15.18 11.30
N LEU A 238 4.64 15.50 10.83
CA LEU A 238 3.97 14.81 9.72
C LEU A 238 3.85 15.70 8.47
N SER A 239 4.38 16.92 8.50
CA SER A 239 4.23 17.88 7.41
C SER A 239 4.75 17.39 6.05
N GLN A 240 5.72 16.47 6.03
CA GLN A 240 6.24 15.85 4.81
C GLN A 240 5.22 14.93 4.11
N PHE A 241 4.19 14.48 4.82
CA PHE A 241 3.14 13.60 4.30
C PHE A 241 1.85 14.35 3.95
N ALA A 242 1.89 15.69 3.94
CA ALA A 242 0.73 16.49 3.61
C ALA A 242 0.20 16.13 2.21
N THR A 243 -1.12 15.97 2.10
CA THR A 243 -1.76 15.67 0.82
C THR A 243 -1.64 16.84 -0.15
N MET A 244 -1.58 16.51 -1.44
CA MET A 244 -1.52 17.48 -2.51
C MET A 244 -2.88 18.19 -2.66
N LYS A 245 -2.85 19.48 -2.99
CA LYS A 245 -4.03 20.19 -3.47
C LYS A 245 -4.23 19.89 -4.94
N THR A 246 -5.24 19.06 -5.24
CA THR A 246 -5.56 18.62 -6.61
C THR A 246 -5.77 19.77 -7.58
N THR A 247 -6.38 20.87 -7.13
CA THR A 247 -6.58 22.09 -7.92
C THR A 247 -5.29 22.82 -8.27
N ALA A 248 -4.30 22.83 -7.37
CA ALA A 248 -3.02 23.49 -7.57
C ALA A 248 -2.13 22.74 -8.58
N PHE A 249 -2.24 21.42 -8.61
CA PHE A 249 -1.47 20.55 -9.49
C PHE A 249 -2.20 20.08 -10.75
N GLY A 250 -3.50 20.43 -10.90
CA GLY A 250 -4.33 19.93 -12.01
C GLY A 250 -4.48 18.41 -12.01
N VAL A 251 -4.39 17.80 -10.83
CA VAL A 251 -4.51 16.34 -10.64
C VAL A 251 -5.99 15.99 -10.58
N LYS A 252 -6.36 14.88 -11.22
CA LYS A 252 -7.71 14.32 -11.19
C LYS A 252 -7.68 12.91 -10.61
N ASP A 253 -8.84 12.46 -10.16
CA ASP A 253 -9.02 11.07 -9.75
C ASP A 253 -8.86 10.13 -10.95
N GLU A 254 -8.34 8.95 -10.68
CA GLU A 254 -8.09 7.93 -11.69
C GLU A 254 -9.30 7.00 -11.84
N THR A 255 -9.42 6.36 -13.00
CA THR A 255 -10.52 5.43 -13.26
C THR A 255 -10.49 4.23 -12.31
N ALA A 256 -11.65 3.63 -12.11
CA ALA A 256 -11.82 2.64 -11.07
C ALA A 256 -11.02 1.34 -11.29
N GLY A 257 -10.39 0.85 -10.23
CA GLY A 257 -9.75 -0.46 -10.12
C GLY A 257 -8.74 -0.80 -11.23
N VAL A 258 -9.00 -1.89 -11.94
CA VAL A 258 -8.05 -2.52 -12.90
C VAL A 258 -8.08 -1.91 -14.30
N THR A 259 -8.80 -0.80 -14.50
CA THR A 259 -8.98 -0.19 -15.83
C THR A 259 -7.75 0.55 -16.34
N THR A 260 -6.75 0.76 -15.49
CA THR A 260 -5.44 1.33 -15.84
C THR A 260 -4.34 0.33 -15.55
N LEU A 261 -3.19 0.47 -16.22
CA LEU A 261 -2.02 -0.39 -15.98
C LEU A 261 -1.59 -0.37 -14.51
N LYS A 262 -1.43 0.84 -13.93
CA LYS A 262 -1.01 1.00 -12.53
C LYS A 262 -2.07 0.51 -11.55
N GLY A 263 -3.35 0.73 -11.84
CA GLY A 263 -4.45 0.22 -11.03
C GLY A 263 -4.50 -1.31 -11.02
N ALA A 264 -4.26 -1.96 -12.16
CA ALA A 264 -4.15 -3.41 -12.24
C ALA A 264 -2.97 -3.95 -11.43
N MET A 265 -1.79 -3.33 -11.51
CA MET A 265 -0.62 -3.70 -10.71
C MET A 265 -0.90 -3.56 -9.21
N ALA A 266 -1.51 -2.46 -8.78
CA ALA A 266 -1.86 -2.25 -7.37
C ALA A 266 -2.89 -3.29 -6.87
N VAL A 267 -3.90 -3.61 -7.68
CA VAL A 267 -4.91 -4.62 -7.34
C VAL A 267 -4.30 -6.02 -7.20
N MET A 268 -3.24 -6.35 -7.96
CA MET A 268 -2.50 -7.60 -7.76
C MET A 268 -1.90 -7.70 -6.37
N ASP A 269 -1.20 -6.66 -5.91
CA ASP A 269 -0.59 -6.64 -4.57
C ASP A 269 -1.65 -6.64 -3.45
N ILE A 270 -2.78 -5.95 -3.66
CA ILE A 270 -3.93 -5.95 -2.72
C ILE A 270 -4.57 -7.35 -2.65
N ALA A 271 -4.70 -8.04 -3.78
CA ALA A 271 -5.24 -9.40 -3.82
C ALA A 271 -4.30 -10.41 -3.14
N GLU A 272 -2.99 -10.30 -3.37
CA GLU A 272 -1.97 -11.12 -2.69
C GLU A 272 -2.04 -10.93 -1.17
N THR A 273 -2.19 -9.69 -0.72
CA THR A 273 -2.41 -9.35 0.69
C THR A 273 -3.68 -10.01 1.25
N ALA A 274 -4.79 -9.95 0.50
CA ALA A 274 -6.05 -10.55 0.91
C ALA A 274 -5.98 -12.08 1.01
N ILE A 275 -5.26 -12.75 0.10
CA ILE A 275 -5.01 -14.20 0.13
C ILE A 275 -4.23 -14.54 1.40
N THR A 276 -3.13 -13.82 1.67
CA THR A 276 -2.30 -14.05 2.86
C THR A 276 -3.10 -13.91 4.16
N ASN A 277 -3.97 -12.91 4.25
CA ASN A 277 -4.84 -12.72 5.41
C ASN A 277 -5.84 -13.88 5.59
N LEU A 278 -6.42 -14.39 4.49
CA LEU A 278 -7.33 -15.54 4.56
C LEU A 278 -6.60 -16.82 4.95
N ASP A 279 -5.39 -17.03 4.45
CA ASP A 279 -4.58 -18.20 4.79
C ASP A 279 -4.16 -18.19 6.26
N GLN A 280 -3.84 -17.03 6.83
CA GLN A 280 -3.60 -16.89 8.27
C GLN A 280 -4.85 -17.27 9.08
N ILE A 281 -6.03 -16.75 8.72
CA ILE A 281 -7.28 -17.09 9.40
C ILE A 281 -7.59 -18.59 9.29
N ARG A 282 -7.34 -19.21 8.14
CA ARG A 282 -7.52 -20.66 7.95
C ARG A 282 -6.54 -21.47 8.80
N ALA A 283 -5.29 -21.03 8.92
CA ALA A 283 -4.30 -21.66 9.79
C ALA A 283 -4.72 -21.59 11.27
N ASP A 284 -5.23 -20.45 11.72
CA ASP A 284 -5.73 -20.25 13.09
C ASP A 284 -6.94 -21.16 13.37
N ILE A 285 -7.90 -21.22 12.45
CA ILE A 285 -9.05 -22.15 12.54
C ILE A 285 -8.58 -23.60 12.59
N GLY A 286 -7.64 -24.00 11.74
CA GLY A 286 -7.09 -25.36 11.71
C GLY A 286 -6.36 -25.73 13.02
N SER A 287 -5.61 -24.79 13.59
CA SER A 287 -4.95 -24.95 14.91
C SER A 287 -5.98 -25.21 16.01
N VAL A 288 -7.02 -24.37 16.09
CA VAL A 288 -8.11 -24.54 17.07
C VAL A 288 -8.86 -25.86 16.85
N GLN A 289 -9.13 -26.24 15.60
CA GLN A 289 -9.78 -27.51 15.27
C GLN A 289 -8.97 -28.72 15.77
N ASN A 290 -7.65 -28.69 15.62
CA ASN A 290 -6.76 -29.75 16.13
C ASN A 290 -6.83 -29.83 17.66
N GLN A 291 -6.81 -28.70 18.36
CA GLN A 291 -6.93 -28.64 19.82
C GLN A 291 -8.29 -29.19 20.31
N VAL A 292 -9.38 -28.79 19.65
CA VAL A 292 -10.73 -29.26 19.97
C VAL A 292 -10.85 -30.77 19.74
N THR A 293 -10.33 -31.29 18.62
CA THR A 293 -10.35 -32.73 18.33
C THR A 293 -9.60 -33.53 19.39
N SER A 294 -8.40 -33.08 19.78
CA SER A 294 -7.61 -33.73 20.84
C SER A 294 -8.34 -33.68 22.19
N THR A 295 -8.96 -32.55 22.52
CA THR A 295 -9.72 -32.37 23.75
C THR A 295 -10.94 -33.29 23.79
N ILE A 296 -11.69 -33.40 22.69
CA ILE A 296 -12.84 -34.30 22.58
C ILE A 296 -12.40 -35.74 22.81
N ASN A 297 -11.34 -36.20 22.13
CA ASN A 297 -10.84 -37.57 22.28
C ASN A 297 -10.45 -37.88 23.73
N ASN A 298 -9.79 -36.94 24.41
CA ASN A 298 -9.42 -37.10 25.82
C ASN A 298 -10.65 -37.11 26.76
N ILE A 299 -11.60 -36.20 26.54
CA ILE A 299 -12.84 -36.11 27.33
C ILE A 299 -13.69 -37.37 27.14
N THR A 300 -13.79 -37.92 25.93
CA THR A 300 -14.54 -39.16 25.68
C THR A 300 -13.97 -40.33 26.47
N VAL A 301 -12.65 -40.53 26.48
CA VAL A 301 -11.99 -41.57 27.27
C VAL A 301 -12.21 -41.32 28.78
N THR A 302 -12.05 -40.08 29.21
CA THR A 302 -12.27 -39.69 30.61
C THR A 302 -13.71 -39.94 31.05
N GLN A 303 -14.70 -39.62 30.21
CA GLN A 303 -16.12 -39.83 30.48
C GLN A 303 -16.44 -41.32 30.66
N VAL A 304 -15.90 -42.19 29.81
CA VAL A 304 -16.09 -43.65 29.94
C VAL A 304 -15.49 -44.15 31.26
N ASN A 305 -14.27 -43.72 31.59
CA ASN A 305 -13.59 -44.12 32.83
C ASN A 305 -14.31 -43.61 34.08
N VAL A 306 -14.76 -42.34 34.08
CA VAL A 306 -15.51 -41.74 35.20
C VAL A 306 -16.85 -42.45 35.38
N LYS A 307 -17.58 -42.72 34.30
CA LYS A 307 -18.86 -43.45 34.38
C LYS A 307 -18.69 -44.88 34.88
N ALA A 308 -17.61 -45.57 34.48
CA ALA A 308 -17.29 -46.89 34.99
C ALA A 308 -16.93 -46.87 36.48
N ALA A 309 -16.13 -45.89 36.92
CA ALA A 309 -15.81 -45.69 38.33
C ALA A 309 -17.05 -45.34 39.17
N GLU A 310 -17.97 -44.53 38.63
CA GLU A 310 -19.24 -44.23 39.26
C GLU A 310 -20.13 -45.47 39.41
N SER A 311 -20.25 -46.29 38.36
CA SER A 311 -21.01 -47.55 38.37
C SER A 311 -20.50 -48.50 39.46
N GLN A 312 -19.18 -48.63 39.64
CA GLN A 312 -18.60 -49.46 40.71
C GLN A 312 -18.98 -49.00 42.13
N ILE A 313 -19.23 -47.71 42.33
CA ILE A 313 -19.59 -47.16 43.65
C ILE A 313 -21.10 -47.18 43.87
N ARG A 314 -21.87 -46.86 42.83
CA ARG A 314 -23.31 -46.59 42.93
C ARG A 314 -24.17 -47.81 42.58
N ASP A 315 -23.77 -48.62 41.61
CA ASP A 315 -24.60 -49.71 41.13
C ASP A 315 -24.49 -50.91 42.07
N VAL A 316 -25.62 -51.57 42.30
CA VAL A 316 -25.67 -52.78 43.12
C VAL A 316 -25.23 -53.98 42.30
N ASP A 317 -24.38 -54.83 42.88
CA ASP A 317 -24.10 -56.14 42.31
C ASP A 317 -25.33 -57.04 42.48
N PHE A 318 -26.09 -57.21 41.40
CA PHE A 318 -27.32 -58.02 41.42
C PHE A 318 -27.08 -59.47 41.84
N ALA A 319 -25.89 -60.03 41.58
CA ALA A 319 -25.59 -61.39 41.99
C ALA A 319 -25.54 -61.49 43.53
N ALA A 320 -24.86 -60.54 44.18
CA ALA A 320 -24.78 -60.46 45.64
C ALA A 320 -26.14 -60.07 46.28
N GLU A 321 -26.83 -59.08 45.71
CA GLU A 321 -28.11 -58.62 46.26
C GLU A 321 -29.23 -59.65 46.06
N SER A 322 -29.25 -60.38 44.95
CA SER A 322 -30.20 -61.49 44.73
C SER A 322 -29.97 -62.63 45.72
N ALA A 323 -28.72 -62.94 46.06
CA ALA A 323 -28.38 -63.91 47.10
C ALA A 323 -28.85 -63.43 48.49
N ASN A 324 -28.63 -62.15 48.82
CA ASN A 324 -29.10 -61.55 50.08
C ASN A 324 -30.63 -61.52 50.15
N TYR A 325 -31.31 -61.11 49.08
CA TYR A 325 -32.77 -61.11 48.99
C TYR A 325 -33.34 -62.51 49.14
N SER A 326 -32.78 -63.50 48.44
CA SER A 326 -33.19 -64.91 48.55
C SER A 326 -33.00 -65.44 49.97
N LYS A 327 -31.84 -65.14 50.58
CA LYS A 327 -31.56 -65.47 51.98
C LYS A 327 -32.58 -64.81 52.92
N ALA A 328 -32.86 -63.53 52.75
CA ALA A 328 -33.82 -62.78 53.57
C ALA A 328 -35.25 -63.30 53.42
N ASN A 329 -35.65 -63.69 52.20
CA ASN A 329 -36.98 -64.28 51.94
C ASN A 329 -37.12 -65.67 52.57
N ILE A 330 -36.10 -66.52 52.45
CA ILE A 330 -36.05 -67.83 53.15
C ILE A 330 -36.09 -67.63 54.67
N LEU A 331 -35.35 -66.65 55.21
CA LEU A 331 -35.39 -66.29 56.63
C LEU A 331 -36.76 -65.77 57.07
N ALA A 332 -37.44 -64.95 56.26
CA ALA A 332 -38.78 -64.46 56.56
C ALA A 332 -39.82 -65.59 56.58
N GLN A 333 -39.76 -66.52 55.61
CA GLN A 333 -40.59 -67.73 55.60
C GLN A 333 -40.30 -68.64 56.80
N SER A 334 -39.02 -68.85 57.12
CA SER A 334 -38.59 -69.65 58.27
C SER A 334 -39.02 -69.02 59.60
N GLY A 335 -38.91 -67.69 59.72
CA GLY A 335 -39.35 -66.93 60.89
C GLY A 335 -40.87 -66.95 61.07
N SER A 336 -41.62 -66.87 59.96
CA SER A 336 -43.08 -67.04 59.98
C SER A 336 -43.48 -68.45 60.43
N TYR A 337 -42.81 -69.49 59.93
CA TYR A 337 -43.01 -70.87 60.39
C TYR A 337 -42.65 -71.04 61.87
N ALA A 338 -41.53 -70.48 62.33
CA ALA A 338 -41.12 -70.52 63.73
C ALA A 338 -42.12 -69.80 64.65
N MET A 339 -42.68 -68.66 64.23
CA MET A 339 -43.77 -68.00 64.97
C MET A 339 -45.04 -68.83 65.01
N ALA A 340 -45.42 -69.47 63.91
CA ALA A 340 -46.58 -70.39 63.87
C ALA A 340 -46.39 -71.57 64.83
N GLN A 341 -45.18 -72.14 64.87
CA GLN A 341 -44.83 -73.22 65.79
C GLN A 341 -44.83 -72.75 67.26
N ALA A 342 -44.28 -71.56 67.56
CA ALA A 342 -44.29 -71.00 68.91
C ALA A 342 -45.72 -70.77 69.44
N ASN A 343 -46.63 -70.28 68.60
CA ASN A 343 -48.06 -70.15 68.93
C ASN A 343 -48.72 -71.51 69.21
N SER A 344 -48.36 -72.56 68.46
CA SER A 344 -48.87 -73.92 68.68
C SER A 344 -48.35 -74.58 69.95
N VAL A 345 -47.10 -74.30 70.36
CA VAL A 345 -46.53 -74.81 71.62
C VAL A 345 -47.28 -74.28 72.84
N GLN A 346 -47.77 -73.03 72.79
CA GLN A 346 -48.63 -72.49 73.85
C GLN A 346 -49.94 -73.28 74.01
N GLN A 347 -50.48 -73.87 72.93
CA GLN A 347 -51.65 -74.76 73.01
C GLN A 347 -51.34 -76.10 73.70
N ASN A 348 -50.10 -76.60 73.61
CA ASN A 348 -49.69 -77.80 74.35
C ASN A 348 -49.66 -77.57 75.86
N VAL A 349 -49.40 -76.35 76.31
CA VAL A 349 -49.47 -75.97 77.73
C VAL A 349 -50.92 -75.95 78.22
N LEU A 350 -51.86 -75.48 77.41
CA LEU A 350 -53.29 -75.58 77.70
C LEU A 350 -53.76 -77.05 77.84
N ARG A 351 -53.13 -77.97 77.09
CA ARG A 351 -53.40 -79.41 77.19
C ARG A 351 -52.82 -80.07 78.45
N LEU A 352 -51.86 -79.45 79.12
CA LEU A 352 -51.27 -79.89 80.39
C LEU A 352 -52.05 -79.37 81.62
N LEU A 353 -52.95 -78.40 81.42
CA LEU A 353 -53.78 -77.79 82.47
C LEU A 353 -55.21 -78.35 82.52
N GLN A 354 -55.56 -79.30 81.63
CA GLN A 354 -56.79 -80.12 81.69
C GLN A 354 -56.47 -81.48 82.29
#